data_AF-A0A0D3K675-F1
#
_entry.id   AF-A0A0D3K675-F1
#
_cell.length_a   1.000
_cell.length_b   1.000
_cell.length_c   1.000
_cell.angle_alpha   90.00
_cell.angle_beta   90.00
_cell.angle_gamma   90.00
#
_symmetry.space_group_name_H-M   'P 1'
#
loop_
_entity.id
_entity.type
_entity.pdbx_description
1 polymer ?
#
loop_
_entity_poly.entity_id
_entity_poly.type
_entity_poly.pdbx_seq_one_letter_code
_entity_poly.pdbx_strand_id
1 'polypeptide(L)'
;MVKLSLAPQRAGGSALEGARRHAAGVIAAALLTAAPAFVAPPAIAATDGAAIGSCLIQKAPGALARCVTDPTCLANLACIQTCTNRPDEATCQIACGDKFANGVTEAFTKAAVTEQKCVPQRQDDGSWPVPADSTLVTKFSASDLDGDWYISAGLNKAFDIFDCQLHRFSAPAPDLLVGNLQWRIKDPVAGTNFVTRYTVQTFKQDASRPGVLYNHDNEFLHYQDDWYVLANRRAYDDAKGKGGYVVVYYRGSNDAWDGYGGAVIYTREPKLRQEYVPEISAALDKVGLRWADFTETDNSCNAAESRLEELEADFVLVESKVAGGFSTFEKLLVDDVVGLEKEIVKDVVGIEREIVRDAKRVEAALEDDVAAVEAELQTAAQKGIPSLFKRR
;
A
#
# COMPACT_ATOMS: atom_id res chain seq x y z
N MET A 1 -7.62 -15.81 42.42
CA MET A 1 -8.00 -15.75 43.85
C MET A 1 -7.80 -17.11 44.49
N VAL A 2 -6.62 -17.39 45.06
CA VAL A 2 -6.52 -18.23 46.27
C VAL A 2 -5.40 -17.61 47.10
N LYS A 3 -5.77 -17.22 48.30
CA LYS A 3 -4.97 -16.61 49.35
C LYS A 3 -5.00 -17.61 50.50
N LEU A 4 -3.96 -17.55 51.34
CA LEU A 4 -3.79 -18.06 52.71
C LEU A 4 -2.70 -19.13 52.83
N SER A 5 -1.57 -18.82 53.48
CA SER A 5 -1.34 -18.73 54.96
C SER A 5 -0.99 -20.12 55.51
N LEU A 6 -0.11 -20.35 56.47
CA LEU A 6 0.48 -19.54 57.53
C LEU A 6 1.74 -20.30 58.02
N ALA A 7 2.79 -19.58 58.43
CA ALA A 7 3.88 -20.11 59.24
C ALA A 7 3.45 -20.40 60.69
N PRO A 8 4.29 -21.06 61.50
CA PRO A 8 5.03 -20.32 62.56
C PRO A 8 6.50 -20.83 62.72
N GLN A 9 7.55 -19.99 62.88
CA GLN A 9 8.07 -19.34 64.12
C GLN A 9 8.06 -20.25 65.37
N ARG A 10 9.05 -20.35 66.26
CA ARG A 10 10.32 -19.65 66.58
C ARG A 10 11.02 -20.50 67.67
N ALA A 11 12.35 -20.49 67.81
CA ALA A 11 13.12 -19.90 68.94
C ALA A 11 14.28 -20.86 69.25
N GLY A 12 15.49 -20.52 69.69
CA GLY A 12 16.22 -19.31 70.07
C GLY A 12 17.72 -19.72 70.16
N GLY A 13 18.72 -18.89 70.45
CA GLY A 13 18.77 -17.50 70.88
C GLY A 13 20.24 -17.01 70.99
N SER A 14 20.36 -15.71 71.33
CA SER A 14 21.50 -14.89 71.84
C SER A 14 22.88 -14.98 71.16
N ALA A 15 23.39 -13.93 70.49
CA ALA A 15 23.93 -12.64 71.03
C ALA A 15 25.24 -12.86 71.82
N LEU A 16 26.36 -12.16 71.67
CA LEU A 16 26.77 -10.84 71.15
C LEU A 16 28.06 -11.03 70.30
N GLU A 17 28.54 -10.12 69.43
CA GLU A 17 29.09 -8.79 69.73
C GLU A 17 29.41 -8.08 68.39
N GLY A 18 29.14 -6.78 68.31
CA GLY A 18 29.20 -6.02 67.07
C GLY A 18 30.48 -5.20 66.89
N ALA A 19 30.86 -4.98 65.64
CA ALA A 19 31.40 -3.69 65.19
C ALA A 19 31.26 -3.54 63.66
N ARG A 20 30.98 -2.31 63.27
CA ARG A 20 30.50 -1.80 61.99
C ARG A 20 31.61 -1.64 60.92
N ARG A 21 31.19 -1.91 59.68
CA ARG A 21 31.31 -1.08 58.45
C ARG A 21 32.56 -1.19 57.53
N HIS A 22 32.21 -1.66 56.32
CA HIS A 22 32.50 -1.15 54.97
C HIS A 22 33.95 -1.12 54.45
N ALA A 23 34.22 -2.02 53.49
CA ALA A 23 34.32 -1.72 52.05
C ALA A 23 35.33 -2.69 51.42
N ALA A 24 34.84 -3.74 50.75
CA ALA A 24 35.67 -4.63 49.94
C ALA A 24 35.23 -4.51 48.48
N GLY A 25 35.97 -3.73 47.71
CA GLY A 25 36.01 -3.86 46.26
C GLY A 25 36.88 -5.07 45.93
N VAL A 26 36.28 -6.09 45.30
CA VAL A 26 37.00 -7.20 44.69
C VAL A 26 36.91 -7.01 43.18
N ILE A 27 38.08 -6.85 42.59
CA ILE A 27 38.32 -6.82 41.15
C ILE A 27 37.95 -8.20 40.58
N ALA A 28 36.99 -8.24 39.66
CA ALA A 28 36.74 -9.40 38.80
C ALA A 28 36.88 -8.95 37.34
N ALA A 29 37.87 -9.53 36.67
CA ALA A 29 38.17 -9.34 35.26
C ALA A 29 37.00 -9.85 34.40
N ALA A 30 36.42 -8.96 33.58
CA ALA A 30 35.45 -9.32 32.56
C ALA A 30 36.17 -9.57 31.23
N LEU A 31 36.07 -10.80 30.74
CA LEU A 31 36.45 -11.22 29.40
C LEU A 31 35.68 -10.40 28.36
N LEU A 32 36.40 -9.69 27.48
CA LEU A 32 35.82 -9.10 26.26
C LEU A 32 35.49 -10.24 25.28
N THR A 33 34.25 -10.72 25.29
CA THR A 33 33.66 -11.31 24.09
C THR A 33 33.11 -10.17 23.24
N ALA A 34 33.75 -9.91 22.10
CA ALA A 34 33.24 -9.02 21.07
C ALA A 34 31.95 -9.62 20.49
N ALA A 35 30.81 -9.24 21.05
CA ALA A 35 29.53 -9.37 20.39
C ALA A 35 29.48 -8.33 19.26
N PRO A 36 28.97 -8.66 18.06
CA PRO A 36 28.69 -7.65 17.06
C PRO A 36 27.68 -6.68 17.68
N ALA A 37 28.05 -5.41 17.78
CA ALA A 37 27.13 -4.36 18.17
C ALA A 37 26.03 -4.33 17.11
N PHE A 38 24.85 -4.83 17.47
CA PHE A 38 23.62 -4.40 16.82
C PHE A 38 23.54 -2.89 17.03
N VAL A 39 24.00 -2.13 16.04
CA VAL A 39 23.69 -0.71 15.93
C VAL A 39 22.18 -0.69 15.76
N ALA A 40 21.47 -0.29 16.81
CA ALA A 40 20.05 0.03 16.67
C ALA A 40 19.95 1.09 15.56
N PRO A 41 19.02 0.93 14.59
CA PRO A 41 18.81 1.97 13.60
C PRO A 41 18.55 3.30 14.31
N PRO A 42 19.01 4.42 13.76
CA PRO A 42 18.75 5.73 14.34
C PRO A 42 17.25 5.86 14.61
N ALA A 43 16.90 6.30 15.81
CA ALA A 43 15.50 6.55 16.14
C ALA A 43 14.94 7.54 15.12
N ILE A 44 13.98 7.08 14.33
CA ILE A 44 13.22 7.93 13.40
C ILE A 44 12.69 9.10 14.25
N ALA A 45 13.01 10.34 13.84
CA ALA A 45 12.52 11.51 14.56
C ALA A 45 10.99 11.44 14.64
N ALA A 46 10.45 11.40 15.86
CA ALA A 46 9.02 11.32 16.08
C ALA A 46 8.33 12.56 15.49
N THR A 47 7.19 12.35 14.84
CA THR A 47 6.44 13.44 14.24
C THR A 47 5.85 14.36 15.31
N ASP A 48 6.11 15.67 15.24
CA ASP A 48 5.46 16.66 16.09
C ASP A 48 4.05 16.99 15.58
N GLY A 49 3.08 16.18 15.98
CA GLY A 49 1.68 16.35 15.57
C GLY A 49 1.08 17.71 15.94
N ALA A 50 1.56 18.37 17.00
CA ALA A 50 1.06 19.67 17.41
C ALA A 50 1.58 20.80 16.51
N ALA A 51 2.85 20.74 16.11
CA ALA A 51 3.42 21.65 15.13
C ALA A 51 2.76 21.49 13.76
N ILE A 52 2.56 20.25 13.31
CA ILE A 52 1.85 19.95 12.05
C ILE A 52 0.42 20.49 12.09
N GLY A 53 -0.33 20.18 13.15
CA GLY A 53 -1.71 20.68 13.31
C GLY A 53 -1.79 22.21 13.30
N SER A 54 -0.87 22.88 14.01
CA SER A 54 -0.79 24.34 14.04
C SER A 54 -0.49 24.93 12.66
N CYS A 55 0.44 24.33 11.91
CA CYS A 55 0.75 24.74 10.54
C CYS A 55 -0.46 24.58 9.62
N LEU A 56 -1.16 23.44 9.68
CA LEU A 56 -2.32 23.16 8.83
C LEU A 56 -3.47 24.15 9.08
N ILE A 57 -3.73 24.49 10.35
CA ILE A 57 -4.74 25.49 10.71
C ILE A 57 -4.38 26.86 10.12
N GLN A 58 -3.09 27.23 10.13
CA GLN A 58 -2.64 28.54 9.65
C GLN A 58 -2.52 28.64 8.13
N LYS A 59 -2.02 27.58 7.47
CA LYS A 59 -1.62 27.61 6.06
C LYS A 59 -2.55 26.83 5.12
N ALA A 60 -3.25 25.83 5.63
CA ALA A 60 -4.13 24.97 4.85
C ALA A 60 -5.58 24.91 5.39
N PRO A 61 -6.19 26.01 5.91
CA PRO A 61 -7.48 25.92 6.59
C PRO A 61 -8.60 25.41 5.68
N GLY A 62 -8.57 25.74 4.39
CA GLY A 62 -9.56 25.25 3.41
C GLY A 62 -9.44 23.75 3.13
N ALA A 63 -8.22 23.25 2.97
CA ALA A 63 -7.99 21.81 2.77
C ALA A 63 -8.34 21.03 4.04
N LEU A 64 -7.95 21.53 5.21
CA LEU A 64 -8.29 20.94 6.50
C LEU A 64 -9.81 20.90 6.72
N ALA A 65 -10.51 22.00 6.45
CA ALA A 65 -11.98 22.08 6.56
C ALA A 65 -12.66 21.03 5.67
N ARG A 66 -12.24 20.91 4.40
CA ARG A 66 -12.77 19.88 3.48
C ARG A 66 -12.52 18.47 4.01
N CYS A 67 -11.31 18.20 4.50
CA CYS A 67 -10.97 16.89 5.04
C CYS A 67 -11.81 16.52 6.26
N VAL A 68 -11.99 17.43 7.23
CA VAL A 68 -12.77 17.11 8.44
C VAL A 68 -14.28 16.96 8.17
N THR A 69 -14.77 17.47 7.04
CA THR A 69 -16.15 17.27 6.59
C THR A 69 -16.34 16.03 5.72
N ASP A 70 -15.26 15.42 5.24
CA ASP A 70 -15.29 14.15 4.50
C ASP A 70 -15.06 12.98 5.47
N PRO A 71 -15.97 12.01 5.58
CA PRO A 71 -15.86 10.94 6.58
C PRO A 71 -14.62 10.07 6.39
N THR A 72 -14.19 9.83 5.14
CA THR A 72 -13.00 9.03 4.83
C THR A 72 -11.72 9.78 5.21
N CYS A 73 -11.61 11.06 4.85
CA CYS A 73 -10.46 11.89 5.21
C CYS A 73 -10.39 12.15 6.72
N LEU A 74 -11.53 12.35 7.39
CA LEU A 74 -11.57 12.44 8.85
C LEU A 74 -11.12 11.14 9.52
N ALA A 75 -11.53 9.98 8.99
CA ALA A 75 -11.07 8.68 9.48
C ALA A 75 -9.56 8.48 9.24
N ASN A 76 -9.02 8.96 8.12
CA ASN A 76 -7.58 8.99 7.86
C ASN A 76 -6.84 9.80 8.94
N LEU A 77 -7.28 11.04 9.20
CA LEU A 77 -6.69 11.88 10.23
C LEU A 77 -6.73 11.21 11.60
N ALA A 78 -7.87 10.65 11.98
CA ALA A 78 -8.01 9.93 13.24
C ALA A 78 -7.06 8.72 13.33
N CYS A 79 -6.91 7.96 12.25
CA CYS A 79 -5.99 6.83 12.16
C CYS A 79 -4.54 7.28 12.33
N ILE A 80 -4.09 8.30 11.58
CA ILE A 80 -2.74 8.86 11.67
C ILE A 80 -2.41 9.33 13.09
N GLN A 81 -3.37 9.91 13.81
CA GLN A 81 -3.16 10.32 15.21
C GLN A 81 -2.86 9.13 16.13
N THR A 82 -3.39 7.93 15.85
CA THR A 82 -3.06 6.72 16.61
C THR A 82 -1.65 6.19 16.32
N CYS A 83 -1.01 6.68 15.25
CA CYS A 83 0.33 6.27 14.87
C CYS A 83 1.45 7.00 15.62
N THR A 84 1.17 8.21 16.10
CA THR A 84 2.14 9.11 16.72
C THR A 84 2.85 8.46 17.92
N ASN A 85 4.17 8.57 17.98
CA ASN A 85 5.09 8.00 18.96
C ASN A 85 5.18 6.47 18.98
N ARG A 86 4.67 5.77 17.97
CA ARG A 86 4.88 4.32 17.86
C ARG A 86 6.26 3.99 17.26
N PRO A 87 6.86 2.84 17.62
CA PRO A 87 8.10 2.38 16.98
C PRO A 87 7.98 2.21 15.46
N ASP A 88 6.77 1.90 14.97
CA ASP A 88 6.42 1.71 13.57
C ASP A 88 5.61 2.88 13.00
N GLU A 89 5.75 4.09 13.56
CA GLU A 89 4.94 5.27 13.20
C GLU A 89 4.87 5.52 11.68
N ALA A 90 6.00 5.40 10.97
CA ALA A 90 6.07 5.59 9.51
C ALA A 90 5.11 4.64 8.78
N THR A 91 5.34 3.33 8.98
CA THR A 91 4.56 2.24 8.42
C THR A 91 3.09 2.37 8.78
N CYS A 92 2.78 2.76 10.03
CA CYS A 92 1.42 2.98 10.49
C CYS A 92 0.73 4.15 9.75
N GLN A 93 1.41 5.29 9.60
CA GLN A 93 0.84 6.46 8.91
C GLN A 93 0.58 6.19 7.43
N ILE A 94 1.50 5.50 6.76
CA ILE A 94 1.34 5.06 5.37
C ILE A 94 0.12 4.14 5.25
N ALA A 95 0.03 3.12 6.12
CA ALA A 95 -1.09 2.19 6.11
C ALA A 95 -2.43 2.90 6.35
N CYS A 96 -2.47 3.96 7.17
CA CYS A 96 -3.67 4.80 7.30
C CYS A 96 -4.00 5.55 6.00
N GLY A 97 -3.00 6.16 5.36
CA GLY A 97 -3.16 6.87 4.09
C GLY A 97 -3.74 5.99 2.99
N ASP A 98 -3.16 4.80 2.80
CA ASP A 98 -3.64 3.83 1.80
C ASP A 98 -5.03 3.32 2.13
N LYS A 99 -5.27 3.00 3.41
CA LYS A 99 -6.55 2.51 3.90
C LYS A 99 -7.68 3.50 3.65
N PHE A 100 -7.43 4.80 3.84
CA PHE A 100 -8.44 5.84 3.72
C PHE A 100 -8.20 6.76 2.51
N ALA A 101 -7.63 6.22 1.43
CA ALA A 101 -7.40 6.94 0.19
C ALA A 101 -8.72 7.25 -0.54
N ASN A 102 -8.92 8.52 -0.86
CA ASN A 102 -9.89 9.06 -1.81
C ASN A 102 -9.38 10.42 -2.33
N GLY A 103 -10.06 11.02 -3.31
CA GLY A 103 -9.63 12.30 -3.87
C GLY A 103 -9.57 13.46 -2.85
N VAL A 104 -10.36 13.43 -1.76
CA VAL A 104 -10.29 14.44 -0.69
C VAL A 104 -9.04 14.25 0.17
N THR A 105 -8.74 13.01 0.55
CA THR A 105 -7.53 12.62 1.28
C THR A 105 -6.28 12.96 0.48
N GLU A 106 -6.26 12.68 -0.83
CA GLU A 106 -5.13 13.02 -1.72
C GLU A 106 -4.92 14.53 -1.82
N ALA A 107 -6.00 15.30 -2.07
CA ALA A 107 -5.92 16.75 -2.15
C ALA A 107 -5.46 17.37 -0.81
N PHE A 108 -5.95 16.85 0.32
CA PHE A 108 -5.50 17.27 1.64
C PHE A 108 -4.02 16.93 1.87
N THR A 109 -3.58 15.73 1.47
CA THR A 109 -2.19 15.29 1.59
C THR A 109 -1.25 16.15 0.75
N LYS A 110 -1.60 16.44 -0.50
CA LYS A 110 -0.86 17.36 -1.38
C LYS A 110 -0.73 18.75 -0.74
N ALA A 111 -1.82 19.29 -0.21
CA ALA A 111 -1.79 20.58 0.48
C ALA A 111 -0.88 20.57 1.72
N ALA A 112 -0.98 19.52 2.55
CA ALA A 112 -0.25 19.39 3.81
C ALA A 112 1.25 19.16 3.61
N VAL A 113 1.62 18.28 2.68
CA VAL A 113 2.98 17.78 2.47
C VAL A 113 3.71 18.66 1.45
N THR A 114 3.15 18.80 0.25
CA THR A 114 3.83 19.44 -0.88
C THR A 114 3.69 20.96 -0.86
N GLU A 115 2.46 21.47 -0.80
CA GLU A 115 2.19 22.89 -1.03
C GLU A 115 2.56 23.76 0.18
N GLN A 116 2.09 23.37 1.36
CA GLN A 116 2.29 24.16 2.58
C GLN A 116 3.50 23.70 3.41
N LYS A 117 4.05 22.52 3.10
CA LYS A 117 5.20 21.92 3.80
C LYS A 117 5.00 21.87 5.31
N CYS A 118 3.79 21.54 5.72
CA CYS A 118 3.44 21.40 7.13
C CYS A 118 3.94 20.07 7.69
N VAL A 119 4.04 19.03 6.87
CA VAL A 119 4.66 17.76 7.22
C VAL A 119 6.13 17.81 6.79
N PRO A 120 7.10 17.71 7.72
CA PRO A 120 8.51 17.68 7.35
C PRO A 120 8.86 16.36 6.66
N GLN A 121 9.73 16.42 5.65
CA GLN A 121 10.24 15.24 4.97
C GLN A 121 11.13 14.43 5.91
N ARG A 122 10.83 13.13 6.06
CA ARG A 122 11.71 12.16 6.72
C ARG A 122 12.97 12.02 5.87
N GLN A 123 14.14 12.21 6.47
CA GLN A 123 15.42 12.15 5.75
C GLN A 123 15.88 10.70 5.58
N ASP A 124 16.67 10.45 4.54
CA ASP A 124 17.30 9.15 4.31
C ASP A 124 18.18 8.76 5.50
N ASP A 125 17.85 7.62 6.11
CA ASP A 125 18.58 7.04 7.25
C ASP A 125 19.63 6.00 6.81
N GLY A 126 19.77 5.78 5.50
CA GLY A 126 20.69 4.82 4.90
C GLY A 126 20.22 3.38 4.94
N SER A 127 18.96 3.11 5.36
CA SER A 127 18.42 1.74 5.42
C SER A 127 18.34 1.05 4.06
N TRP A 128 18.20 1.84 2.98
CA TRP A 128 18.04 1.34 1.62
C TRP A 128 19.13 1.88 0.69
N PRO A 129 20.40 1.47 0.84
CA PRO A 129 21.48 1.97 0.00
C PRO A 129 21.30 1.49 -1.45
N VAL A 130 21.71 2.33 -2.42
CA VAL A 130 21.76 1.92 -3.83
C VAL A 130 22.63 0.66 -3.97
N PRO A 131 22.10 -0.44 -4.53
CA PRO A 131 22.88 -1.67 -4.72
C PRO A 131 24.08 -1.44 -5.65
N ALA A 132 25.18 -2.14 -5.39
CA ALA A 132 26.34 -2.08 -6.27
C ALA A 132 26.02 -2.69 -7.64
N ASP A 133 26.48 -2.09 -8.74
CA ASP A 133 26.19 -2.58 -10.10
C ASP A 133 26.56 -4.07 -10.31
N SER A 134 27.59 -4.56 -9.61
CA SER A 134 28.01 -5.97 -9.66
C SER A 134 26.98 -6.96 -9.10
N THR A 135 25.99 -6.50 -8.34
CA THR A 135 24.91 -7.33 -7.80
C THR A 135 23.68 -7.34 -8.70
N LEU A 136 23.64 -6.50 -9.73
CA LEU A 136 22.51 -6.37 -10.65
C LEU A 136 22.64 -7.35 -11.82
N VAL A 137 21.50 -7.62 -12.48
CA VAL A 137 21.49 -8.39 -13.73
C VAL A 137 22.23 -7.65 -14.84
N THR A 138 23.06 -8.38 -15.58
CA THR A 138 23.80 -7.82 -16.72
C THR A 138 23.03 -7.92 -18.04
N LYS A 139 21.93 -8.68 -18.06
CA LYS A 139 21.08 -8.91 -19.24
C LYS A 139 19.61 -8.83 -18.82
N PHE A 140 18.99 -7.71 -19.12
CA PHE A 140 17.58 -7.45 -18.85
C PHE A 140 17.06 -6.45 -19.86
N SER A 141 15.85 -6.65 -20.35
CA SER A 141 15.14 -5.70 -21.20
C SER A 141 13.84 -5.31 -20.51
N ALA A 142 13.42 -4.05 -20.62
CA ALA A 142 12.08 -3.64 -20.19
C ALA A 142 10.98 -4.56 -20.79
N SER A 143 11.15 -5.00 -22.04
CA SER A 143 10.23 -5.94 -22.70
C SER A 143 10.15 -7.32 -22.05
N ASP A 144 11.11 -7.72 -21.19
CA ASP A 144 11.02 -8.99 -20.46
C ASP A 144 9.86 -8.96 -19.46
N LEU A 145 9.44 -7.76 -19.02
CA LEU A 145 8.29 -7.53 -18.15
C LEU A 145 6.96 -7.43 -18.91
N ASP A 146 6.91 -7.46 -20.24
CA ASP A 146 5.64 -7.29 -20.98
C ASP A 146 4.53 -8.25 -20.54
N GLY A 147 3.32 -7.73 -20.34
CA GLY A 147 2.13 -8.47 -19.95
C GLY A 147 1.93 -8.57 -18.44
N ASP A 148 1.21 -9.61 -18.03
CA ASP A 148 0.73 -9.76 -16.65
C ASP A 148 1.81 -10.35 -15.74
N TRP A 149 1.95 -9.77 -14.56
CA TRP A 149 2.82 -10.19 -13.47
C TRP A 149 2.14 -10.01 -12.12
N TYR A 150 2.47 -10.87 -11.18
CA TYR A 150 2.00 -10.79 -9.81
C TYR A 150 3.16 -10.44 -8.89
N ILE A 151 2.99 -9.49 -7.97
CA ILE A 151 3.86 -9.48 -6.78
C ILE A 151 3.43 -10.69 -5.96
N SER A 152 4.29 -11.71 -5.89
CA SER A 152 4.02 -12.97 -5.18
C SER A 152 4.70 -13.03 -3.81
N ALA A 153 5.69 -12.17 -3.58
CA ALA A 153 6.28 -11.96 -2.27
C ALA A 153 6.86 -10.54 -2.16
N GLY A 154 6.80 -9.98 -0.96
CA GLY A 154 7.22 -8.61 -0.67
C GLY A 154 7.97 -8.50 0.65
N LEU A 155 8.86 -7.52 0.75
CA LEU A 155 9.68 -7.28 1.94
C LEU A 155 9.09 -6.18 2.83
N ASN A 156 8.69 -5.06 2.22
CA ASN A 156 8.16 -3.91 2.95
C ASN A 156 6.69 -4.12 3.30
N LYS A 157 6.39 -4.23 4.59
CA LYS A 157 5.02 -4.50 5.08
C LYS A 157 4.03 -3.37 4.81
N ALA A 158 4.49 -2.16 4.52
CA ALA A 158 3.62 -1.05 4.17
C ALA A 158 3.17 -1.09 2.71
N PHE A 159 4.03 -1.54 1.80
CA PHE A 159 3.84 -1.34 0.36
C PHE A 159 3.76 -2.63 -0.46
N ASP A 160 4.38 -3.71 0.02
CA ASP A 160 4.72 -4.87 -0.82
C ASP A 160 3.83 -6.10 -0.56
N ILE A 161 2.94 -6.05 0.44
CA ILE A 161 2.24 -7.25 0.94
C ILE A 161 0.71 -7.17 0.86
N PHE A 162 0.19 -6.32 -0.03
CA PHE A 162 -1.25 -6.26 -0.26
C PHE A 162 -1.78 -7.55 -0.89
N ASP A 163 -3.07 -7.79 -0.72
CA ASP A 163 -3.75 -8.90 -1.38
C ASP A 163 -3.96 -8.54 -2.88
N CYS A 164 -3.98 -9.55 -3.73
CA CYS A 164 -4.38 -9.43 -5.14
C CYS A 164 -3.55 -8.43 -5.97
N GLN A 165 -2.23 -8.54 -5.95
CA GLN A 165 -1.33 -7.64 -6.66
C GLN A 165 -1.04 -8.11 -8.08
N LEU A 166 -1.92 -7.75 -9.03
CA LEU A 166 -1.73 -7.98 -10.46
C LEU A 166 -1.25 -6.70 -11.12
N HIS A 167 -0.07 -6.73 -11.72
CA HIS A 167 0.51 -5.60 -12.42
C HIS A 167 0.60 -5.96 -13.91
N ARG A 168 0.02 -5.11 -14.75
CA ARG A 168 0.06 -5.26 -16.21
C ARG A 168 1.06 -4.28 -16.78
N PHE A 169 2.15 -4.81 -17.33
CA PHE A 169 3.20 -4.01 -17.92
C PHE A 169 3.12 -4.00 -19.44
N SER A 170 3.61 -2.92 -20.03
CA SER A 170 3.81 -2.75 -21.45
C SER A 170 5.12 -2.00 -21.69
N ALA A 171 5.93 -2.47 -22.63
CA ALA A 171 7.20 -1.89 -23.03
C ALA A 171 7.06 -1.29 -24.44
N PRO A 172 6.41 -0.11 -24.56
CA PRO A 172 6.14 0.50 -25.87
C PRO A 172 7.43 0.93 -26.61
N ALA A 173 8.55 1.06 -25.90
CA ALA A 173 9.87 1.31 -26.48
C ALA A 173 10.94 0.46 -25.77
N PRO A 174 12.12 0.26 -26.37
CA PRO A 174 13.18 -0.56 -25.77
C PRO A 174 13.61 -0.13 -24.37
N ASP A 175 13.56 1.18 -24.07
CA ASP A 175 13.96 1.77 -22.80
C ASP A 175 12.76 2.29 -21.97
N LEU A 176 11.53 1.98 -22.36
CA LEU A 176 10.32 2.50 -21.70
C LEU A 176 9.44 1.33 -21.24
N LEU A 177 9.11 1.33 -19.96
CA LEU A 177 8.16 0.38 -19.35
C LEU A 177 7.04 1.18 -18.70
N VAL A 178 5.79 0.83 -19.02
CA VAL A 178 4.60 1.42 -18.41
C VAL A 178 3.85 0.32 -17.69
N GLY A 179 3.61 0.50 -16.40
CA GLY A 179 2.87 -0.45 -15.56
C GLY A 179 1.53 0.14 -15.14
N ASN A 180 0.44 -0.58 -15.42
CA ASN A 180 -0.83 -0.41 -14.70
C ASN A 180 -0.80 -1.36 -13.50
N LEU A 181 -0.65 -0.78 -12.31
CA LEU A 181 -0.43 -1.51 -11.07
C LEU A 181 -1.75 -1.59 -10.31
N GLN A 182 -2.19 -2.80 -10.02
CA GLN A 182 -3.42 -3.05 -9.29
C GLN A 182 -3.12 -3.78 -7.97
N TRP A 183 -3.77 -3.35 -6.90
CA TRP A 183 -3.79 -4.08 -5.63
C TRP A 183 -5.17 -3.98 -4.97
N ARG A 184 -5.45 -4.86 -4.00
CA ARG A 184 -6.67 -4.76 -3.20
C ARG A 184 -6.38 -4.51 -1.74
N ILE A 185 -7.23 -3.68 -1.15
CA ILE A 185 -7.29 -3.46 0.28
C ILE A 185 -8.65 -3.88 0.79
N LYS A 186 -8.74 -4.27 2.06
CA LYS A 186 -10.04 -4.49 2.71
C LYS A 186 -10.75 -3.14 2.85
N ASP A 187 -12.04 -3.11 2.55
CA ASP A 187 -12.86 -1.92 2.68
C ASP A 187 -12.71 -1.33 4.08
N PRO A 188 -12.22 -0.09 4.20
CA PRO A 188 -11.91 0.52 5.47
C PRO A 188 -13.14 0.88 6.31
N VAL A 189 -14.31 1.02 5.69
CA VAL A 189 -15.57 1.48 6.30
C VAL A 189 -16.54 0.32 6.47
N ALA A 190 -16.75 -0.50 5.44
CA ALA A 190 -17.64 -1.65 5.50
C ALA A 190 -16.97 -2.91 6.09
N GLY A 191 -15.64 -3.04 5.98
CA GLY A 191 -14.84 -4.11 6.57
C GLY A 191 -15.03 -5.52 5.99
N THR A 192 -16.05 -5.74 5.16
CA THR A 192 -16.41 -7.06 4.63
C THR A 192 -16.08 -7.26 3.15
N ASN A 193 -15.90 -6.18 2.39
CA ASN A 193 -15.62 -6.21 0.95
C ASN A 193 -14.18 -5.79 0.68
N PHE A 194 -13.66 -6.07 -0.52
CA PHE A 194 -12.38 -5.53 -0.96
C PHE A 194 -12.61 -4.29 -1.83
N VAL A 195 -11.67 -3.34 -1.81
CA VAL A 195 -11.64 -2.25 -2.77
C VAL A 195 -10.37 -2.40 -3.59
N THR A 196 -10.51 -2.30 -4.91
CA THR A 196 -9.37 -2.34 -5.81
C THR A 196 -8.78 -0.93 -5.93
N ARG A 197 -7.46 -0.87 -6.07
CA ARG A 197 -6.69 0.36 -6.26
C ARG A 197 -5.86 0.21 -7.52
N TYR A 198 -5.67 1.32 -8.20
CA TYR A 198 -4.92 1.39 -9.44
C TYR A 198 -3.95 2.56 -9.39
N THR A 199 -2.79 2.38 -10.00
CA THR A 199 -1.90 3.49 -10.35
C THR A 199 -1.15 3.17 -11.63
N VAL A 200 -0.80 4.19 -12.40
CA VAL A 200 0.03 4.03 -13.58
C VAL A 200 1.41 4.60 -13.29
N GLN A 201 2.43 3.76 -13.50
CA GLN A 201 3.83 4.16 -13.36
C GLN A 201 4.57 4.00 -14.68
N THR A 202 5.45 4.95 -14.95
CA THR A 202 6.28 4.94 -16.17
C THR A 202 7.74 4.92 -15.77
N PHE A 203 8.45 3.89 -16.23
CA PHE A 203 9.85 3.65 -15.93
C PHE A 203 10.69 3.78 -17.19
N LYS A 204 11.85 4.44 -17.07
CA LYS A 204 12.87 4.53 -18.09
C LYS A 204 14.06 3.65 -17.74
N GLN A 205 14.37 2.67 -18.58
CA GLN A 205 15.52 1.79 -18.39
C GLN A 205 16.83 2.54 -18.65
N ASP A 206 17.84 2.32 -17.79
CA ASP A 206 19.17 2.87 -17.97
C ASP A 206 19.89 2.21 -19.15
N ALA A 207 20.37 3.02 -20.10
CA ALA A 207 21.03 2.53 -21.31
C ALA A 207 22.36 1.82 -21.05
N SER A 208 23.03 2.14 -19.94
CA SER A 208 24.33 1.57 -19.56
C SER A 208 24.23 0.50 -18.47
N ARG A 209 23.11 0.47 -17.74
CA ARG A 209 22.85 -0.46 -16.64
C ARG A 209 21.52 -1.18 -16.87
N PRO A 210 21.51 -2.31 -17.61
CA PRO A 210 20.28 -3.00 -17.98
C PRO A 210 19.38 -3.38 -16.80
N GLY A 211 19.95 -3.63 -15.62
CA GLY A 211 19.18 -3.92 -14.42
C GLY A 211 18.58 -2.70 -13.71
N VAL A 212 18.62 -1.49 -14.27
CA VAL A 212 18.12 -0.28 -13.60
C VAL A 212 17.01 0.37 -14.41
N LEU A 213 15.91 0.72 -13.73
CA LEU A 213 14.80 1.47 -14.30
C LEU A 213 14.42 2.64 -13.38
N TYR A 214 14.24 3.83 -13.94
CA TYR A 214 13.91 5.05 -13.20
C TYR A 214 12.46 5.46 -13.43
N ASN A 215 11.66 5.60 -12.38
CA ASN A 215 10.37 6.29 -12.43
C ASN A 215 10.51 7.64 -11.72
N HIS A 216 10.69 8.72 -12.48
CA HIS A 216 10.88 10.08 -11.97
C HIS A 216 9.78 11.03 -12.50
N ASP A 217 9.78 12.26 -12.00
CA ASP A 217 8.92 13.36 -12.46
C ASP A 217 7.41 13.13 -12.30
N ASN A 218 7.02 12.33 -11.30
CA ASN A 218 5.61 12.08 -11.00
C ASN A 218 4.95 13.32 -10.35
N GLU A 219 3.72 13.64 -10.74
CA GLU A 219 3.05 14.87 -10.29
C GLU A 219 2.64 14.83 -8.81
N PHE A 220 2.06 13.72 -8.35
CA PHE A 220 1.62 13.58 -6.97
C PHE A 220 2.84 13.42 -6.05
N LEU A 221 2.98 14.30 -5.05
CA LEU A 221 4.08 14.29 -4.06
C LEU A 221 5.52 14.30 -4.63
N HIS A 222 5.69 14.60 -5.91
CA HIS A 222 6.99 14.62 -6.60
C HIS A 222 7.82 13.35 -6.37
N TYR A 223 7.15 12.19 -6.32
CA TYR A 223 7.83 10.95 -5.96
C TYR A 223 8.75 10.44 -7.07
N GLN A 224 9.76 9.70 -6.65
CA GLN A 224 10.70 8.97 -7.48
C GLN A 224 10.76 7.53 -6.99
N ASP A 225 10.80 6.56 -7.90
CA ASP A 225 10.96 5.14 -7.56
C ASP A 225 11.93 4.46 -8.53
N ASP A 226 13.13 4.17 -8.04
CA ASP A 226 14.20 3.54 -8.80
C ASP A 226 14.19 2.04 -8.57
N TRP A 227 14.09 1.28 -9.64
CA TRP A 227 14.15 -0.18 -9.63
C TRP A 227 15.53 -0.70 -9.97
N TYR A 228 15.98 -1.67 -9.20
CA TYR A 228 17.23 -2.38 -9.31
C TYR A 228 16.94 -3.88 -9.40
N VAL A 229 17.06 -4.45 -10.59
CA VAL A 229 16.77 -5.85 -10.87
C VAL A 229 17.96 -6.70 -10.41
N LEU A 230 17.76 -7.48 -9.36
CA LEU A 230 18.78 -8.32 -8.74
C LEU A 230 18.92 -9.69 -9.42
N ALA A 231 17.80 -10.23 -9.88
CA ALA A 231 17.74 -11.49 -10.61
C ALA A 231 16.48 -11.53 -11.47
N ASN A 232 16.55 -12.27 -12.57
CA ASN A 232 15.40 -12.50 -13.44
C ASN A 232 15.50 -13.87 -14.11
N ARG A 233 14.33 -14.45 -14.40
CA ARG A 233 14.18 -15.57 -15.31
C ARG A 233 13.01 -15.26 -16.25
N ARG A 234 13.29 -15.13 -17.54
CA ARG A 234 12.27 -14.80 -18.55
C ARG A 234 11.31 -15.97 -18.71
N ALA A 235 10.06 -15.66 -19.07
CA ALA A 235 9.02 -16.68 -19.16
C ALA A 235 9.31 -17.78 -20.19
N TYR A 236 9.97 -17.44 -21.29
CA TYR A 236 10.36 -18.39 -22.34
C TYR A 236 11.66 -19.14 -22.04
N ASP A 237 12.47 -18.67 -21.09
CA ASP A 237 13.63 -19.43 -20.59
C ASP A 237 13.19 -20.47 -19.54
N ASP A 238 11.97 -20.37 -19.02
CA ASP A 238 11.41 -21.34 -18.09
C ASP A 238 11.07 -22.64 -18.80
N ALA A 239 11.49 -23.77 -18.24
CA ALA A 239 11.28 -25.09 -18.82
C ALA A 239 9.80 -25.46 -19.04
N LYS A 240 8.87 -24.78 -18.35
CA LYS A 240 7.41 -24.98 -18.49
C LYS A 240 6.77 -23.92 -19.42
N GLY A 241 7.53 -22.99 -19.99
CA GLY A 241 7.10 -21.98 -20.97
C GLY A 241 6.04 -20.98 -20.50
N LYS A 242 5.72 -20.97 -19.20
CA LYS A 242 4.70 -20.11 -18.56
C LYS A 242 5.14 -19.58 -17.19
N GLY A 243 6.39 -19.86 -16.79
CA GLY A 243 6.94 -19.43 -15.52
C GLY A 243 7.70 -18.11 -15.64
N GLY A 244 8.67 -17.92 -14.77
CA GLY A 244 9.52 -16.73 -14.74
C GLY A 244 9.29 -15.87 -13.52
N TYR A 245 10.34 -15.17 -13.13
CA TYR A 245 10.33 -14.26 -11.99
C TYR A 245 11.25 -13.07 -12.26
N VAL A 246 11.02 -11.96 -11.55
CA VAL A 246 11.93 -10.82 -11.47
C VAL A 246 12.03 -10.40 -10.01
N VAL A 247 13.26 -10.28 -9.51
CA VAL A 247 13.56 -9.76 -8.17
C VAL A 247 13.90 -8.30 -8.31
N VAL A 248 13.03 -7.42 -7.81
CA VAL A 248 13.22 -5.98 -7.85
C VAL A 248 13.54 -5.51 -6.44
N TYR A 249 14.69 -4.87 -6.29
CA TYR A 249 14.96 -3.98 -5.17
C TYR A 249 14.56 -2.57 -5.59
N TYR A 250 13.83 -1.84 -4.77
CA TYR A 250 13.46 -0.46 -5.09
C TYR A 250 13.89 0.51 -4.01
N ARG A 251 14.20 1.73 -4.44
CA ARG A 251 14.51 2.86 -3.58
C ARG A 251 13.84 4.09 -4.16
N GLY A 252 13.20 4.88 -3.30
CA GLY A 252 12.53 6.09 -3.73
C GLY A 252 12.63 7.24 -2.75
N SER A 253 12.07 8.36 -3.18
CA SER A 253 12.04 9.62 -2.46
C SER A 253 10.80 10.41 -2.87
N ASN A 254 10.18 11.13 -1.93
CA ASN A 254 9.07 12.04 -2.22
C ASN A 254 9.05 13.18 -1.20
N ASP A 255 8.10 14.12 -1.32
CA ASP A 255 8.01 15.27 -0.42
C ASP A 255 7.83 14.90 1.09
N ALA A 256 7.39 13.67 1.41
CA ALA A 256 7.17 13.20 2.78
C ALA A 256 8.32 12.33 3.32
N TRP A 257 9.04 11.61 2.47
CA TRP A 257 10.07 10.66 2.88
C TRP A 257 11.13 10.46 1.79
N ASP A 258 12.37 10.75 2.14
CA ASP A 258 13.56 10.44 1.36
C ASP A 258 14.19 9.12 1.81
N GLY A 259 14.57 8.28 0.85
CA GLY A 259 15.25 7.00 1.11
C GLY A 259 14.33 5.87 1.55
N TYR A 260 13.04 5.91 1.21
CA TYR A 260 12.20 4.72 1.35
C TYR A 260 12.65 3.62 0.38
N GLY A 261 12.35 2.38 0.71
CA GLY A 261 12.71 1.26 -0.14
C GLY A 261 12.12 -0.05 0.32
N GLY A 262 12.41 -1.07 -0.46
CA GLY A 262 11.90 -2.41 -0.27
C GLY A 262 12.40 -3.35 -1.35
N ALA A 263 11.78 -4.53 -1.42
CA ALA A 263 12.05 -5.49 -2.46
C ALA A 263 10.84 -6.38 -2.70
N VAL A 264 10.55 -6.63 -3.97
CA VAL A 264 9.40 -7.43 -4.42
C VAL A 264 9.84 -8.52 -5.39
N ILE A 265 9.10 -9.61 -5.37
CA ILE A 265 9.26 -10.74 -6.28
C ILE A 265 8.06 -10.78 -7.22
N TYR A 266 8.30 -10.39 -8.47
CA TYR A 266 7.33 -10.58 -9.54
C TYR A 266 7.38 -12.01 -10.06
N THR A 267 6.21 -12.61 -10.30
CA THR A 267 6.08 -13.91 -11.00
C THR A 267 4.97 -13.87 -12.03
N ARG A 268 5.09 -14.68 -13.10
CA ARG A 268 4.00 -14.82 -14.09
C ARG A 268 2.76 -15.51 -13.54
N GLU A 269 2.93 -16.30 -12.49
CA GLU A 269 1.84 -16.99 -11.82
C GLU A 269 1.51 -16.29 -10.50
N PRO A 270 0.26 -16.40 -10.02
CA PRO A 270 -0.17 -15.79 -8.74
C PRO A 270 0.63 -16.25 -7.52
N LYS A 271 1.21 -17.45 -7.58
CA LYS A 271 1.98 -18.05 -6.48
C LYS A 271 3.43 -18.25 -6.89
N LEU A 272 4.34 -17.92 -5.97
CA LEU A 272 5.76 -18.17 -6.15
C LEU A 272 6.05 -19.68 -6.21
N ARG A 273 6.76 -20.12 -7.25
CA ARG A 273 7.26 -21.49 -7.32
C ARG A 273 8.45 -21.66 -6.39
N GLN A 274 8.38 -22.62 -5.49
CA GLN A 274 9.45 -22.91 -4.52
C GLN A 274 10.78 -23.30 -5.18
N GLU A 275 10.76 -23.78 -6.43
CA GLU A 275 11.96 -24.07 -7.22
C GLU A 275 12.79 -22.81 -7.57
N TYR A 276 12.21 -21.60 -7.50
CA TYR A 276 12.91 -20.34 -7.74
C TYR A 276 13.61 -19.79 -6.48
N VAL A 277 13.14 -20.19 -5.29
CA VAL A 277 13.59 -19.64 -4.00
C VAL A 277 15.11 -19.72 -3.79
N PRO A 278 15.82 -20.81 -4.15
CA PRO A 278 17.28 -20.85 -3.97
C PRO A 278 18.02 -19.77 -4.79
N GLU A 279 17.58 -19.50 -6.01
CA GLU A 279 18.20 -18.48 -6.87
C GLU A 279 17.84 -17.06 -6.40
N ILE A 280 16.58 -16.85 -6.01
CA ILE A 280 16.10 -15.59 -5.43
C ILE A 280 16.87 -15.27 -4.14
N SER A 281 16.99 -16.23 -3.23
CA SER A 281 17.72 -16.05 -1.97
C SER A 281 19.17 -15.68 -2.22
N ALA A 282 19.85 -16.34 -3.17
CA ALA A 282 21.23 -16.02 -3.52
C ALA A 282 21.39 -14.62 -4.12
N ALA A 283 20.38 -14.07 -4.78
CA ALA A 283 20.38 -12.70 -5.27
C ALA A 283 20.16 -11.68 -4.14
N LEU A 284 19.22 -11.96 -3.24
CA LEU A 284 18.93 -11.14 -2.06
C LEU A 284 20.14 -11.05 -1.11
N ASP A 285 20.83 -12.18 -0.88
CA ASP A 285 22.00 -12.24 0.01
C ASP A 285 23.12 -11.28 -0.44
N LYS A 286 23.28 -11.05 -1.74
CA LYS A 286 24.29 -10.13 -2.30
C LYS A 286 24.08 -8.67 -1.91
N VAL A 287 22.84 -8.30 -1.58
CA VAL A 287 22.46 -6.95 -1.15
C VAL A 287 22.10 -6.90 0.34
N GLY A 288 22.43 -7.95 1.09
CA GLY A 288 22.19 -8.02 2.53
C GLY A 288 20.73 -8.27 2.94
N LEU A 289 19.87 -8.67 2.00
CA LEU A 289 18.49 -9.05 2.26
C LEU A 289 18.37 -10.57 2.45
N ARG A 290 17.33 -11.02 3.15
CA ARG A 290 17.10 -12.45 3.40
C ARG A 290 15.71 -12.85 2.94
N TRP A 291 15.61 -13.96 2.20
CA TRP A 291 14.32 -14.52 1.79
C TRP A 291 13.36 -14.75 2.98
N ALA A 292 13.89 -15.12 4.15
CA ALA A 292 13.09 -15.37 5.35
C ALA A 292 12.33 -14.14 5.89
N ASP A 293 12.72 -12.93 5.47
CA ASP A 293 12.05 -11.69 5.86
C ASP A 293 10.93 -11.29 4.89
N PHE A 294 10.81 -11.97 3.74
CA PHE A 294 9.74 -11.74 2.76
C PHE A 294 8.44 -12.43 3.21
N THR A 295 7.33 -11.80 2.83
CA THR A 295 5.98 -12.34 3.02
C THR A 295 5.40 -12.68 1.67
N GLU A 296 4.94 -13.93 1.48
CA GLU A 296 4.18 -14.31 0.29
C GLU A 296 2.80 -13.64 0.32
N THR A 297 2.37 -13.10 -0.83
CA THR A 297 1.10 -12.38 -0.97
C THR A 297 -0.05 -13.32 -1.33
N ASP A 298 -1.27 -12.98 -0.89
CA ASP A 298 -2.46 -13.74 -1.29
C ASP A 298 -3.03 -13.21 -2.61
N ASN A 299 -2.73 -13.91 -3.70
CA ASN A 299 -3.28 -13.64 -5.04
C ASN A 299 -4.43 -14.58 -5.41
N SER A 300 -5.17 -15.15 -4.44
CA SER A 300 -6.32 -16.05 -4.69
C SER A 300 -7.62 -15.33 -5.09
N CYS A 301 -7.57 -14.02 -5.26
CA CYS A 301 -8.73 -13.17 -5.41
C CYS A 301 -9.41 -13.34 -6.77
N ASN A 302 -10.75 -13.24 -6.78
CA ASN A 302 -11.56 -13.28 -8.00
C ASN A 302 -11.42 -11.99 -8.83
N ALA A 303 -11.99 -11.93 -10.03
CA ALA A 303 -11.98 -10.75 -10.92
C ALA A 303 -12.40 -9.44 -10.21
N ALA A 304 -11.95 -8.28 -10.73
CA ALA A 304 -12.21 -6.96 -10.16
C ALA A 304 -13.71 -6.73 -9.88
N GLU A 305 -14.00 -6.13 -8.72
CA GLU A 305 -15.39 -5.84 -8.31
C GLU A 305 -15.98 -4.67 -9.11
N SER A 306 -15.14 -3.75 -9.62
CA SER A 306 -15.56 -2.57 -10.38
C SER A 306 -14.87 -2.51 -11.74
N ARG A 307 -15.67 -2.60 -12.81
CA ARG A 307 -15.21 -2.42 -14.20
C ARG A 307 -14.89 -0.97 -14.55
N LEU A 308 -15.48 0.00 -13.85
CA LEU A 308 -15.29 1.43 -14.13
C LEU A 308 -13.87 1.88 -13.75
N GLU A 309 -13.42 1.53 -12.55
CA GLU A 309 -12.07 1.87 -12.08
C GLU A 309 -11.00 1.16 -12.91
N GLU A 310 -11.26 -0.09 -13.32
CA GLU A 310 -10.40 -0.85 -14.25
C GLU A 310 -10.29 -0.13 -15.60
N LEU A 311 -11.42 0.36 -16.14
CA LEU A 311 -11.47 1.09 -17.40
C LEU A 311 -10.74 2.44 -17.34
N GLU A 312 -10.89 3.18 -16.24
CA GLU A 312 -10.16 4.44 -16.03
C GLU A 312 -8.65 4.22 -15.97
N ALA A 313 -8.20 3.19 -15.25
CA ALA A 313 -6.78 2.84 -15.18
C ALA A 313 -6.22 2.42 -16.55
N ASP A 314 -6.98 1.65 -17.32
CA ASP A 314 -6.60 1.28 -18.68
C ASP A 314 -6.57 2.48 -19.62
N PHE A 315 -7.46 3.46 -19.45
CA PHE A 315 -7.42 4.71 -20.21
C PHE A 315 -6.14 5.51 -19.93
N VAL A 316 -5.76 5.67 -18.65
CA VAL A 316 -4.49 6.34 -18.27
C VAL A 316 -3.28 5.58 -18.81
N LEU A 317 -3.32 4.24 -18.83
CA LEU A 317 -2.30 3.40 -19.45
C LEU A 317 -2.18 3.69 -20.97
N VAL A 318 -3.29 3.94 -21.66
CA VAL A 318 -3.27 4.31 -23.08
C VAL A 318 -2.70 5.71 -23.28
N GLU A 319 -3.12 6.69 -22.50
CA GLU A 319 -2.61 8.06 -22.60
C GLU A 319 -1.10 8.12 -22.36
N SER A 320 -0.59 7.39 -21.35
CA SER A 320 0.84 7.32 -21.05
C SER A 320 1.64 6.66 -22.19
N LYS A 321 1.10 5.63 -22.85
CA LYS A 321 1.71 5.06 -24.07
C LYS A 321 1.81 6.07 -25.20
N VAL A 322 0.79 6.91 -25.38
CA VAL A 322 0.75 7.94 -26.45
C VAL A 322 1.70 9.10 -26.13
N ALA A 323 1.71 9.57 -24.88
CA ALA A 323 2.58 10.65 -24.42
C ALA A 323 4.07 10.28 -24.45
N GLY A 324 4.40 8.99 -24.28
CA GLY A 324 5.76 8.43 -24.37
C GLY A 324 6.43 8.51 -25.75
N GLY A 325 5.73 9.00 -26.78
CA GLY A 325 6.31 9.37 -28.07
C GLY A 325 6.59 8.19 -29.00
N PHE A 326 5.62 7.87 -29.89
CA PHE A 326 5.87 7.04 -31.06
C PHE A 326 5.26 7.68 -32.32
N SER A 327 6.11 8.22 -33.19
CA SER A 327 5.77 8.67 -34.55
C SER A 327 5.96 7.56 -35.60
N THR A 328 6.32 6.34 -35.21
CA THR A 328 6.75 5.30 -36.16
C THR A 328 6.11 3.95 -35.90
N PHE A 329 4.77 3.90 -35.83
CA PHE A 329 4.01 2.66 -36.11
C PHE A 329 2.50 2.93 -36.31
N GLU A 330 2.16 3.86 -37.21
CA GLU A 330 0.78 4.31 -37.47
C GLU A 330 -0.23 3.21 -37.86
N LYS A 331 0.20 1.99 -38.21
CA LYS A 331 -0.72 0.91 -38.62
C LYS A 331 -1.00 -0.14 -37.57
N LEU A 332 -0.07 -0.40 -36.65
CA LEU A 332 -0.24 -1.45 -35.63
C LEU A 332 -0.85 -0.86 -34.36
N LEU A 333 -0.52 0.40 -34.02
CA LEU A 333 -1.23 1.16 -33.00
C LEU A 333 -2.67 1.45 -33.39
N VAL A 334 -3.00 1.66 -34.66
CA VAL A 334 -4.41 1.88 -35.05
C VAL A 334 -5.22 0.62 -34.83
N ASP A 335 -4.71 -0.56 -35.19
CA ASP A 335 -5.47 -1.81 -34.95
C ASP A 335 -5.59 -2.12 -33.45
N ASP A 336 -4.55 -1.88 -32.65
CA ASP A 336 -4.58 -2.07 -31.20
C ASP A 336 -5.47 -1.02 -30.49
N VAL A 337 -5.38 0.25 -30.86
CA VAL A 337 -6.24 1.33 -30.34
C VAL A 337 -7.68 1.13 -30.77
N VAL A 338 -7.95 0.73 -32.02
CA VAL A 338 -9.31 0.42 -32.50
C VAL A 338 -9.86 -0.85 -31.84
N GLY A 339 -9.00 -1.85 -31.59
CA GLY A 339 -9.35 -3.03 -30.83
C GLY A 339 -9.77 -2.68 -29.41
N LEU A 340 -8.95 -1.86 -28.74
CA LEU A 340 -9.19 -1.41 -27.38
C LEU A 340 -10.39 -0.45 -27.29
N GLU A 341 -10.59 0.47 -28.24
CA GLU A 341 -11.79 1.31 -28.33
C GLU A 341 -13.05 0.46 -28.42
N LYS A 342 -13.03 -0.65 -29.18
CA LYS A 342 -14.15 -1.58 -29.25
C LYS A 342 -14.39 -2.31 -27.93
N GLU A 343 -13.33 -2.69 -27.22
CA GLU A 343 -13.46 -3.28 -25.88
C GLU A 343 -13.98 -2.27 -24.87
N ILE A 344 -13.44 -1.04 -24.86
CA ILE A 344 -13.90 0.07 -24.04
C ILE A 344 -15.39 0.36 -24.31
N VAL A 345 -15.80 0.48 -25.57
CA VAL A 345 -17.22 0.70 -25.93
C VAL A 345 -18.09 -0.45 -25.43
N LYS A 346 -17.62 -1.69 -25.55
CA LYS A 346 -18.34 -2.86 -25.06
C LYS A 346 -18.49 -2.85 -23.54
N ASP A 347 -17.46 -2.43 -22.81
CA ASP A 347 -17.47 -2.36 -21.36
C ASP A 347 -18.29 -1.17 -20.84
N VAL A 348 -18.20 0.01 -21.46
CA VAL A 348 -19.06 1.17 -21.19
C VAL A 348 -20.53 0.79 -21.38
N VAL A 349 -20.87 0.15 -22.50
CA VAL A 349 -22.24 -0.35 -22.75
C VAL A 349 -22.65 -1.41 -21.73
N GLY A 350 -21.71 -2.22 -21.24
CA GLY A 350 -21.93 -3.18 -20.15
C GLY A 350 -22.30 -2.50 -18.84
N ILE A 351 -21.53 -1.50 -18.46
CA ILE A 351 -21.72 -0.69 -17.26
C ILE A 351 -23.03 0.09 -17.32
N GLU A 352 -23.36 0.74 -18.45
CA GLU A 352 -24.64 1.44 -18.62
C GLU A 352 -25.83 0.51 -18.38
N ARG A 353 -25.76 -0.75 -18.85
CA ARG A 353 -26.82 -1.74 -18.61
C ARG A 353 -26.93 -2.14 -17.15
N GLU A 354 -25.82 -2.19 -16.43
CA GLU A 354 -25.78 -2.52 -15.01
C GLU A 354 -26.34 -1.37 -14.17
N ILE A 355 -25.91 -0.13 -14.43
CA ILE A 355 -26.44 1.09 -13.81
C ILE A 355 -27.96 1.19 -14.03
N VAL A 356 -28.44 0.95 -15.26
CA VAL A 356 -29.89 0.96 -15.56
C VAL A 356 -30.63 -0.13 -14.79
N ARG A 357 -30.01 -1.30 -14.59
CA ARG A 357 -30.62 -2.39 -13.81
C ARG A 357 -30.72 -2.05 -12.34
N ASP A 358 -29.67 -1.48 -11.76
CA ASP A 358 -29.65 -1.11 -10.35
C ASP A 358 -30.56 0.10 -10.08
N ALA A 359 -30.60 1.08 -10.98
CA ALA A 359 -31.57 2.19 -10.92
C ALA A 359 -33.01 1.67 -10.87
N LYS A 360 -33.36 0.69 -11.71
CA LYS A 360 -34.70 0.05 -11.68
C LYS A 360 -34.99 -0.71 -10.38
N ARG A 361 -33.97 -1.33 -9.77
CA ARG A 361 -34.14 -2.00 -8.47
C ARG A 361 -34.41 -1.01 -7.35
N VAL A 362 -33.69 0.12 -7.36
CA VAL A 362 -33.90 1.21 -6.40
C VAL A 362 -35.27 1.85 -6.58
N GLU A 363 -35.71 2.08 -7.82
CA GLU A 363 -37.05 2.58 -8.13
C GLU A 363 -38.14 1.64 -7.60
N ALA A 364 -38.03 0.33 -7.84
CA ALA A 364 -38.99 -0.64 -7.32
C ALA A 364 -39.02 -0.70 -5.79
N ALA A 365 -37.86 -0.61 -5.12
CA ALA A 365 -37.80 -0.58 -3.66
C ALA A 365 -38.45 0.68 -3.07
N LEU A 366 -38.27 1.84 -3.74
CA LEU A 366 -38.92 3.09 -3.35
C LEU A 366 -40.44 3.03 -3.54
N GLU A 367 -40.92 2.40 -4.61
CA GLU A 367 -42.35 2.19 -4.83
C GLU A 367 -42.98 1.33 -3.72
N ASP A 368 -42.30 0.24 -3.31
CA ASP A 368 -42.74 -0.63 -2.21
C ASP A 368 -42.77 0.13 -0.87
N ASP A 369 -41.73 0.93 -0.57
CA ASP A 369 -41.67 1.73 0.66
C ASP A 369 -42.76 2.81 0.69
N VAL A 370 -43.02 3.48 -0.43
CA VAL A 370 -44.11 4.47 -0.55
C VAL A 370 -45.46 3.79 -0.34
N ALA A 371 -45.70 2.64 -0.94
CA ALA A 371 -46.94 1.88 -0.76
C ALA A 371 -47.15 1.44 0.69
N ALA A 372 -46.07 1.05 1.40
CA ALA A 372 -46.12 0.72 2.81
C ALA A 372 -46.52 1.93 3.67
N VAL A 373 -45.91 3.10 3.42
CA VAL A 373 -46.24 4.35 4.12
C VAL A 373 -47.69 4.78 3.86
N GLU A 374 -48.18 4.66 2.62
CA GLU A 374 -49.57 4.95 2.29
C GLU A 374 -50.55 4.02 3.02
N ALA A 375 -50.24 2.73 3.11
CA ALA A 375 -51.05 1.75 3.83
C ALA A 375 -51.10 2.05 5.34
N GLU A 376 -49.98 2.49 5.94
CA GLU A 376 -49.92 2.92 7.33
C GLU A 376 -50.76 4.18 7.57
N LEU A 377 -50.69 5.17 6.67
CA LEU A 377 -51.49 6.40 6.74
C LEU A 377 -52.99 6.13 6.61
N GLN A 378 -53.41 5.24 5.70
CA GLN A 378 -54.82 4.85 5.56
C GLN A 378 -55.34 4.12 6.80
N THR A 379 -54.51 3.25 7.39
CA THR A 379 -54.83 2.55 8.63
C THR A 379 -54.97 3.53 9.81
N ALA A 380 -54.10 4.54 9.88
CA ALA A 380 -54.17 5.61 10.88
C ALA A 380 -55.43 6.47 10.71
N ALA A 381 -55.79 6.81 9.47
CA ALA A 381 -57.00 7.57 9.15
C ALA A 381 -58.30 6.82 9.53
N GLN A 382 -58.36 5.51 9.32
CA GLN A 382 -59.52 4.69 9.71
C GLN A 382 -59.66 4.53 11.24
N LYS A 383 -58.54 4.48 11.98
CA LYS A 383 -58.55 4.44 13.45
C LYS A 383 -58.83 5.80 14.10
N GLY A 384 -58.76 6.89 13.33
CA GLY A 384 -58.88 8.28 13.80
C GLY A 384 -60.27 8.92 13.70
N ILE A 385 -61.34 8.19 13.34
CA ILE A 385 -62.71 8.74 13.29
C ILE A 385 -63.56 8.19 14.45
N PRO A 386 -63.68 8.89 15.60
CA PRO A 386 -64.75 8.62 16.56
C PRO A 386 -66.10 8.99 15.96
N SER A 387 -67.02 8.02 15.89
CA SER A 387 -68.40 8.21 15.49
C SER A 387 -69.13 9.15 16.46
N LEU A 388 -69.25 10.44 16.13
CA LEU A 388 -69.99 11.44 16.90
C LEU A 388 -71.51 11.44 16.65
N PHE A 389 -72.09 10.36 16.11
CA PHE A 389 -73.54 10.27 15.90
C PHE A 389 -74.07 8.89 16.26
N LYS A 390 -74.53 8.74 17.52
CA LYS A 390 -75.79 8.07 17.93
C LYS A 390 -75.77 7.78 19.43
N ARG A 391 -76.53 8.55 20.20
CA ARG A 391 -77.83 8.14 20.76
C ARG A 391 -78.45 9.29 21.57
N ARG A 392 -79.66 9.64 21.17
CA ARG A 392 -80.69 10.27 22.00
C ARG A 392 -81.12 9.32 23.09
#